data_AF-A0A0N4Z078-F1
#
_entry.id   AF-A0A0N4Z078-F1
#
_cell.length_a   1.000
_cell.length_b   1.000
_cell.length_c   1.000
_cell.angle_alpha   90.00
_cell.angle_beta   90.00
_cell.angle_gamma   90.00
#
_symmetry.space_group_name_H-M   'P 1'
#
loop_
_entity.id
_entity.type
_entity.pdbx_description
1 polymer ?
#
loop_
_entity_poly.entity_id
_entity_poly.type
_entity_poly.pdbx_seq_one_letter_code
_entity_poly.pdbx_strand_id
1 'polypeptide(L)'
;MSSHIENISRRVLQIHVEPIEIELNDVDDEILLPTLRTAFPHCTGLYYHDYKTNAKNIVKFDGKKFLPPKGDWLSQTIYANLSGGKMLYEVNNNYENATKTFERSVYAVQKMFESFNGNIKRKDIIMENGNKSKENIKSKDKSSPLDNMEPLLLKLSQKMNQKKFKENNSSGNGEITKEKEEEGSEMNNEKNFEKMNNLSYSQMEQQFLDLAKISTGKDSIIESQRKELAEANKRIPLLEREISELNDKLEKANEKCKDYENELDVFKEIADLQEDYQDKLNFIEKMLTSSEKQIRVLETKLEKETNEKEMFKKELDKTSNKFTELEYLINNLNGERLCLKEELNETCNQLTIKCKELNALNEELTIDNISLLEREHNAIAKLESITTKHYNDYRNYNNIIQSNNDQIEELEKTIKSLEATLTQLLQANNDLSRRLDFNESLITP
;
A
#
# COMPACT_ATOMS: atom_id res chain seq x y z
N MET A 1 -7.80 -21.70 -30.63
CA MET A 1 -8.36 -22.64 -29.63
C MET A 1 -8.52 -21.86 -28.33
N SER A 2 -9.67 -21.24 -28.14
CA SER A 2 -10.83 -21.79 -27.41
C SER A 2 -10.66 -21.66 -25.89
N SER A 3 -11.02 -20.48 -25.39
CA SER A 3 -11.84 -20.25 -24.20
C SER A 3 -11.75 -21.29 -23.07
N HIS A 4 -10.85 -21.07 -22.11
CA HIS A 4 -10.94 -21.60 -20.73
C HIS A 4 -10.60 -20.46 -19.76
N ILE A 5 -11.48 -19.45 -19.69
CA ILE A 5 -11.61 -18.65 -18.47
C ILE A 5 -12.93 -19.11 -17.88
N GLU A 6 -12.83 -20.05 -16.95
CA GLU A 6 -13.96 -20.52 -16.18
C GLU A 6 -14.66 -19.32 -15.53
N ASN A 7 -15.94 -19.19 -15.85
CA ASN A 7 -16.89 -18.33 -15.16
C ASN A 7 -16.91 -18.78 -13.70
N ILE A 8 -16.15 -18.09 -12.85
CA ILE A 8 -16.27 -18.22 -11.40
C ILE A 8 -17.66 -17.70 -11.03
N SER A 9 -18.64 -18.60 -10.91
CA SER A 9 -19.95 -18.30 -10.34
C SER A 9 -19.76 -17.90 -8.88
N ARG A 10 -19.56 -16.60 -8.64
CA ARG A 10 -19.55 -16.04 -7.29
C ARG A 10 -20.92 -16.25 -6.68
N ARG A 11 -20.99 -17.06 -5.62
CA ARG A 11 -22.18 -17.15 -4.77
C ARG A 11 -22.27 -15.84 -3.99
N VAL A 12 -23.21 -14.99 -4.37
CA VAL A 12 -23.47 -13.71 -3.70
C VAL A 12 -24.66 -13.92 -2.77
N LEU A 13 -24.45 -13.67 -1.47
CA LEU A 13 -25.52 -13.58 -0.48
C LEU A 13 -25.87 -12.10 -0.32
N GLN A 14 -27.09 -11.73 -0.68
CA GLN A 14 -27.59 -10.38 -0.44
C GLN A 14 -28.25 -10.35 0.93
N ILE A 15 -27.61 -9.67 1.89
CA ILE A 15 -28.14 -9.46 3.23
C ILE A 15 -28.85 -8.11 3.22
N HIS A 16 -30.15 -8.13 3.48
CA HIS A 16 -30.96 -6.92 3.62
C HIS A 16 -31.03 -6.54 5.10
N VAL A 17 -30.78 -5.26 5.40
CA VAL A 17 -30.95 -4.68 6.74
C VAL A 17 -32.28 -3.94 6.76
N GLU A 18 -32.99 -3.98 7.88
CA GLU A 18 -34.24 -3.25 8.08
C GLU A 18 -34.02 -1.74 7.89
N PRO A 19 -34.93 -1.03 7.18
CA PRO A 19 -34.82 0.41 7.01
C PRO A 19 -34.88 1.12 8.37
N ILE A 20 -33.97 2.08 8.58
CA ILE A 20 -33.94 2.91 9.78
C ILE A 20 -34.52 4.28 9.42
N GLU A 21 -35.51 4.72 10.19
CA GLU A 21 -36.09 6.06 10.09
C GLU A 21 -35.20 7.05 10.85
N ILE A 22 -34.75 8.10 10.15
CA ILE A 22 -33.96 9.18 10.75
C ILE A 22 -34.82 10.44 10.66
N GLU A 23 -35.10 11.04 11.82
CA GLU A 23 -35.79 12.33 11.88
C GLU A 23 -34.94 13.42 11.22
N LEU A 24 -35.57 14.16 10.30
CA LEU A 24 -34.96 15.32 9.65
C LEU A 24 -35.12 16.55 10.55
N ASN A 25 -34.14 17.45 10.53
CA ASN A 25 -34.25 18.70 11.29
C ASN A 25 -35.29 19.64 10.65
N ASP A 26 -36.18 20.18 11.50
CA ASP A 26 -37.35 20.99 11.12
C ASP A 26 -37.09 22.29 10.33
N VAL A 27 -35.84 22.72 10.18
CA VAL A 27 -35.50 24.04 9.61
C VAL A 27 -34.96 23.95 8.18
N ASP A 28 -34.27 22.85 7.81
CA ASP A 28 -33.56 22.77 6.53
C ASP A 28 -33.66 21.39 5.83
N ASP A 29 -34.41 20.42 6.37
CA ASP A 29 -34.42 19.03 5.87
C ASP A 29 -33.00 18.48 5.73
N GLU A 30 -32.14 18.69 6.73
CA GLU A 30 -30.72 18.34 6.67
C GLU A 30 -30.39 17.17 7.58
N ILE A 31 -29.51 16.29 7.10
CA ILE A 31 -28.96 15.19 7.89
C ILE A 31 -27.55 15.54 8.32
N LEU A 32 -27.33 15.63 9.63
CA LEU A 32 -26.00 15.81 10.21
C LEU A 32 -25.24 14.48 10.22
N LEU A 33 -23.95 14.52 9.87
CA LEU A 33 -23.09 13.34 9.88
C LEU A 33 -23.02 12.63 11.25
N PRO A 34 -22.98 13.34 12.40
CA PRO A 34 -23.10 12.71 13.72
C PRO A 34 -24.38 11.89 13.89
N THR A 35 -25.55 12.44 13.53
CA THR A 35 -26.85 11.75 13.61
C THR A 35 -26.85 10.47 12.78
N LEU A 36 -26.30 10.55 11.56
CA LEU A 36 -26.16 9.39 10.69
C LEU A 36 -25.22 8.32 11.26
N ARG A 37 -24.12 8.72 11.92
CA ARG A 37 -23.17 7.79 12.54
C ARG A 37 -23.68 7.13 13.81
N THR A 38 -24.64 7.74 14.49
CA THR A 38 -25.36 7.11 15.62
C THR A 38 -26.21 5.94 15.14
N ALA A 39 -26.91 6.10 14.00
CA ALA A 39 -27.71 5.04 13.39
C ALA A 39 -26.84 3.98 12.67
N PHE A 40 -25.78 4.43 11.99
CA PHE A 40 -24.88 3.58 11.21
C PHE A 40 -23.41 3.83 11.59
N PRO A 41 -22.87 3.06 12.55
CA PRO A 41 -21.45 3.13 12.88
C PRO A 41 -20.60 2.93 11.62
N HIS A 42 -19.59 3.78 11.44
CA HIS A 42 -18.71 3.80 10.26
C HIS A 42 -19.37 4.22 8.93
N CYS A 43 -20.54 4.85 8.96
CA CYS A 43 -21.07 5.50 7.77
C CYS A 43 -20.18 6.67 7.31
N THR A 44 -19.89 6.69 6.02
CA THR A 44 -19.02 7.69 5.38
C THR A 44 -19.73 8.61 4.40
N GLY A 45 -20.91 8.22 3.96
CA GLY A 45 -21.69 8.99 3.00
C GLY A 45 -23.01 8.31 2.67
N LEU A 46 -23.87 9.05 1.99
CA LEU A 46 -25.14 8.58 1.47
C LEU A 46 -25.08 8.54 -0.05
N TYR A 47 -25.78 7.59 -0.66
CA TYR A 47 -25.95 7.51 -2.12
C TYR A 47 -27.36 7.05 -2.47
N TYR A 48 -27.78 7.31 -3.70
CA TYR A 48 -29.06 6.89 -4.25
C TYR A 48 -28.88 6.38 -5.68
N HIS A 49 -29.84 5.61 -6.16
CA HIS A 49 -29.90 5.19 -7.55
C HIS A 49 -30.94 6.02 -8.28
N ASP A 50 -30.54 6.69 -9.36
CA ASP A 50 -31.48 7.44 -10.19
C ASP A 50 -32.40 6.47 -10.94
N TYR A 51 -33.72 6.62 -10.77
CA TYR A 51 -34.74 5.75 -11.37
C TYR A 51 -34.67 5.66 -12.90
N LYS A 52 -34.18 6.72 -13.58
CA LYS A 52 -34.13 6.74 -15.06
C LYS A 52 -32.89 6.06 -15.63
N THR A 53 -31.77 6.13 -14.91
CA THR A 53 -30.45 5.71 -15.43
C THR A 53 -29.85 4.53 -14.67
N ASN A 54 -30.46 4.14 -13.54
CA ASN A 54 -29.95 3.18 -12.56
C ASN A 54 -28.51 3.49 -12.08
N ALA A 55 -28.03 4.71 -12.32
CA ALA A 55 -26.69 5.15 -11.97
C ALA A 55 -26.61 5.46 -10.48
N LYS A 56 -25.52 5.02 -9.85
CA LYS A 56 -25.22 5.31 -8.44
C LYS A 56 -24.75 6.77 -8.32
N ASN A 57 -25.54 7.60 -7.65
CA ASN A 57 -25.24 9.00 -7.40
C ASN A 57 -24.98 9.24 -5.91
N ILE A 58 -23.94 10.01 -5.60
CA ILE A 58 -23.56 10.33 -4.22
C ILE A 58 -24.34 11.56 -3.76
N VAL A 59 -24.88 11.52 -2.54
CA VAL A 59 -25.56 12.66 -1.92
C VAL A 59 -24.51 13.73 -1.59
N LYS A 60 -24.81 14.99 -1.89
CA LYS A 60 -23.87 16.10 -1.69
C LYS A 60 -23.61 16.29 -0.19
N PHE A 61 -22.32 16.43 0.15
CA PHE A 61 -21.85 16.64 1.51
C PHE A 61 -21.03 17.93 1.59
N ASP A 62 -21.42 18.82 2.51
CA ASP A 62 -20.80 20.14 2.70
C ASP A 62 -19.71 20.13 3.79
N GLY A 63 -19.15 18.96 4.12
CA GLY A 63 -18.16 18.81 5.20
C GLY A 63 -18.76 18.66 6.60
N LYS A 64 -20.01 19.07 6.82
CA LYS A 64 -20.74 18.91 8.10
C LYS A 64 -22.10 18.23 7.96
N LYS A 65 -22.78 18.46 6.82
CA LYS A 65 -24.17 18.08 6.58
C LYS A 65 -24.39 17.51 5.18
N PHE A 66 -25.39 16.63 5.06
CA PHE A 66 -25.88 16.14 3.78
C PHE A 66 -27.09 16.95 3.33
N LEU A 67 -27.08 17.31 2.05
CA LEU A 67 -28.16 18.08 1.41
C LEU A 67 -29.10 17.14 0.64
N PRO A 68 -30.40 17.46 0.56
CA PRO A 68 -31.35 16.66 -0.19
C PRO A 68 -30.94 16.52 -1.67
N PRO A 69 -31.13 15.34 -2.28
CA PRO A 69 -31.03 15.21 -3.73
C PRO A 69 -32.07 16.09 -4.44
N LYS A 70 -31.94 16.29 -5.77
CA LYS A 70 -32.72 17.26 -6.60
C LYS A 70 -34.25 17.03 -6.65
N GLY A 71 -34.86 16.34 -5.69
CA GLY A 71 -36.28 16.03 -5.66
C GLY A 71 -36.84 15.68 -4.29
N ASP A 72 -36.21 16.08 -3.18
CA ASP A 72 -36.60 15.75 -1.79
C ASP A 72 -36.12 14.34 -1.32
N TRP A 73 -35.91 14.16 -0.01
CA TRP A 73 -35.44 12.90 0.59
C TRP A 73 -36.40 11.74 0.33
N LEU A 74 -37.69 12.05 0.29
CA LEU A 74 -38.76 11.06 0.12
C LEU A 74 -38.93 10.59 -1.33
N SER A 75 -38.33 11.29 -2.29
CA SER A 75 -38.48 10.91 -3.70
C SER A 75 -37.72 9.64 -4.07
N GLN A 76 -36.68 9.28 -3.32
CA GLN A 76 -35.79 8.18 -3.69
C GLN A 76 -35.32 7.38 -2.47
N THR A 77 -35.09 6.08 -2.65
CA THR A 77 -34.47 5.25 -1.61
C THR A 77 -33.00 5.64 -1.44
N ILE A 78 -32.65 6.09 -0.24
CA ILE A 78 -31.29 6.48 0.13
C ILE A 78 -30.58 5.32 0.80
N TYR A 79 -29.33 5.08 0.41
CA TYR A 79 -28.49 4.02 0.93
C TYR A 79 -27.29 4.61 1.67
N ALA A 80 -27.00 4.05 2.84
CA ALA A 80 -25.79 4.39 3.59
C ALA A 80 -24.57 3.64 3.02
N ASN A 81 -23.49 4.37 2.78
CA ASN A 81 -22.21 3.79 2.45
C ASN A 81 -21.48 3.40 3.74
N LEU A 82 -21.48 2.11 4.03
CA LEU A 82 -20.75 1.53 5.16
C LEU A 82 -19.35 1.17 4.67
N SER A 83 -18.37 2.02 4.98
CA SER A 83 -16.98 1.70 4.65
C SER A 83 -16.42 0.76 5.70
N GLY A 84 -16.35 -0.54 5.38
CA GLY A 84 -15.60 -1.51 6.16
C GLY A 84 -14.11 -1.16 6.12
N GLY A 85 -13.65 -0.37 7.08
CA GLY A 85 -12.23 -0.05 7.28
C GLY A 85 -11.71 1.12 6.44
N LYS A 86 -11.07 2.06 7.16
CA LYS A 86 -10.29 3.21 6.67
C LYS A 86 -11.07 4.26 5.88
N MET A 87 -11.65 5.19 6.63
CA MET A 87 -11.79 6.56 6.13
C MET A 87 -10.38 7.18 6.03
N LEU A 88 -9.88 7.28 4.80
CA LEU A 88 -8.96 8.35 4.41
C LEU A 88 -9.75 9.66 4.44
N TYR A 89 -10.08 10.15 5.63
CA TYR A 89 -10.05 11.59 5.77
C TYR A 89 -8.58 11.95 5.71
N GLU A 90 -8.22 12.77 4.74
CA GLU A 90 -7.00 13.56 4.78
C GLU A 90 -7.03 14.40 6.07
N VAL A 91 -6.62 13.78 7.18
CA VAL A 91 -6.09 14.45 8.37
C VAL A 91 -4.65 14.89 8.08
N ASN A 92 -4.34 15.16 6.80
CA ASN A 92 -3.04 15.62 6.32
C ASN A 92 -2.89 17.15 6.39
N ASN A 93 -3.65 17.82 7.28
CA ASN A 93 -3.46 19.24 7.58
C ASN A 93 -3.56 19.59 9.07
N ASN A 94 -3.67 18.61 9.98
CA ASN A 94 -3.82 18.92 11.41
C ASN A 94 -2.51 18.93 12.20
N TYR A 95 -1.44 18.25 11.77
CA TYR A 95 -0.16 18.34 12.48
C TYR A 95 0.58 19.64 12.18
N GLU A 96 0.69 20.05 10.91
CA GLU A 96 1.39 21.29 10.57
C GLU A 96 0.66 22.54 11.10
N ASN A 97 -0.68 22.54 11.08
CA ASN A 97 -1.47 23.60 11.70
C ASN A 97 -1.44 23.54 13.23
N ALA A 98 -1.40 22.34 13.85
CA ALA A 98 -1.22 22.22 15.29
C ALA A 98 0.17 22.70 15.72
N THR A 99 1.23 22.36 14.98
CA THR A 99 2.60 22.85 15.23
C THR A 99 2.67 24.35 15.08
N LYS A 100 2.09 24.95 14.03
CA LYS A 100 2.03 26.42 13.89
C LYS A 100 1.21 27.11 14.99
N THR A 101 0.16 26.46 15.48
CA THR A 101 -0.66 26.99 16.60
C THR A 101 0.09 26.89 17.92
N PHE A 102 0.83 25.80 18.13
CA PHE A 102 1.73 25.61 19.27
C PHE A 102 2.92 26.57 19.24
N GLU A 103 3.55 26.79 18.09
CA GLU A 103 4.63 27.77 17.94
C GLU A 103 4.13 29.20 18.21
N ARG A 104 2.92 29.54 17.73
CA ARG A 104 2.29 30.83 18.05
C ARG A 104 1.96 30.98 19.52
N SER A 105 1.50 29.93 20.20
CA SER A 105 1.22 29.99 21.63
C SER A 105 2.50 30.05 22.47
N VAL A 106 3.55 29.31 22.12
CA VAL A 106 4.88 29.41 22.75
C VAL A 106 5.48 30.80 22.53
N TYR A 107 5.40 31.35 21.33
CA TYR A 107 5.87 32.70 21.04
C TYR A 107 5.07 33.77 21.80
N ALA A 108 3.75 33.62 21.93
CA ALA A 108 2.92 34.50 22.73
C ALA A 108 3.28 34.45 24.22
N VAL A 109 3.53 33.25 24.77
CA VAL A 109 3.97 33.05 26.15
C VAL A 109 5.36 33.63 26.37
N GLN A 110 6.30 33.40 25.45
CA GLN A 110 7.64 33.97 25.51
C GLN A 110 7.59 35.51 25.47
N LYS A 111 6.74 36.09 24.63
CA LYS A 111 6.51 37.53 24.58
C LYS A 111 5.86 38.05 25.86
N MET A 112 4.95 37.30 26.48
CA MET A 112 4.42 37.65 27.81
C MET A 112 5.52 37.61 28.87
N PHE A 113 6.38 36.60 28.89
CA PHE A 113 7.51 36.53 29.82
C PHE A 113 8.54 37.64 29.59
N GLU A 114 8.82 38.02 28.34
CA GLU A 114 9.66 39.18 28.01
C GLU A 114 9.00 40.50 28.43
N SER A 115 7.66 40.59 28.36
CA SER A 115 6.88 41.73 28.87
C SER A 115 6.90 41.81 30.39
N PHE A 116 6.84 40.67 31.09
CA PHE A 116 6.93 40.58 32.55
C PHE A 116 8.35 40.84 33.07
N ASN A 117 9.38 40.41 32.32
CA ASN A 117 10.79 40.67 32.63
C ASN A 117 11.29 42.04 32.16
N GLY A 118 10.50 42.77 31.36
CA GLY A 118 10.80 44.12 30.87
C GLY A 118 10.83 45.23 31.93
N ASN A 119 10.42 44.95 33.18
CA ASN A 119 10.41 45.92 34.28
C ASN A 119 11.49 45.71 35.36
N ILE A 120 12.42 44.77 35.17
CA ILE A 120 13.59 44.67 36.04
C ILE A 120 14.74 45.44 35.39
N LYS A 121 14.92 46.66 35.91
CA LYS A 121 15.99 47.62 35.64
C LYS A 121 17.31 46.94 35.26
N ARG A 122 17.73 47.06 34.00
CA ARG A 122 19.14 46.90 33.61
C ARG A 122 19.93 48.02 34.30
N LYS A 123 20.59 47.69 35.40
CA LYS A 123 21.78 48.41 35.83
C LYS A 123 22.93 48.01 34.92
N ASP A 124 23.70 49.01 34.57
CA ASP A 124 24.82 49.00 33.66
C ASP A 124 25.84 47.92 33.99
N ILE A 125 26.21 47.11 33.00
CA ILE A 125 27.57 46.58 32.90
C ILE A 125 28.01 46.82 31.45
N ILE A 126 28.83 47.86 31.32
CA ILE A 126 29.62 48.18 30.14
C ILE A 126 30.73 47.13 29.99
N MET A 127 30.98 46.81 28.73
CA MET A 127 32.00 45.92 28.16
C MET A 127 33.40 46.09 28.75
N GLU A 128 34.17 45.00 28.78
CA GLU A 128 35.54 45.05 28.25
C GLU A 128 36.05 43.69 27.75
N ASN A 129 36.76 43.77 26.63
CA ASN A 129 37.30 42.70 25.79
C ASN A 129 38.51 41.98 26.43
N GLY A 130 38.75 40.74 26.00
CA GLY A 130 40.13 40.32 25.68
C GLY A 130 40.58 38.93 26.14
N ASN A 131 40.85 38.09 25.13
CA ASN A 131 41.91 37.06 25.08
C ASN A 131 41.66 35.62 25.58
N LYS A 132 41.33 34.77 24.58
CA LYS A 132 42.09 33.58 24.10
C LYS A 132 42.71 32.61 25.12
N SER A 133 42.21 31.38 25.12
CA SER A 133 42.95 30.10 24.90
C SER A 133 41.91 28.96 24.82
N LYS A 134 41.86 28.17 23.72
CA LYS A 134 42.41 26.79 23.58
C LYS A 134 41.95 25.85 24.71
N GLU A 135 41.43 24.65 24.53
CA GLU A 135 41.45 23.65 23.46
C GLU A 135 40.47 22.52 23.89
N ASN A 136 39.73 21.96 22.93
CA ASN A 136 39.45 20.53 22.71
C ASN A 136 38.97 19.54 23.82
N ILE A 137 37.89 18.81 23.43
CA ILE A 137 37.56 17.38 23.64
C ILE A 137 36.43 17.00 24.63
N LYS A 138 35.36 16.47 24.01
CA LYS A 138 34.44 15.37 24.35
C LYS A 138 34.49 14.80 25.78
N SER A 139 33.32 14.69 26.42
CA SER A 139 32.52 13.44 26.53
C SER A 139 31.37 13.62 27.54
N LYS A 140 30.26 12.88 27.34
CA LYS A 140 29.45 12.15 28.34
C LYS A 140 29.34 12.76 29.77
N ASP A 141 28.19 12.92 30.38
CA ASP A 141 27.09 11.97 30.48
C ASP A 141 25.84 12.68 31.03
N LYS A 142 24.70 12.03 30.83
CA LYS A 142 23.40 12.33 31.40
C LYS A 142 23.49 12.33 32.94
N SER A 143 23.07 13.40 33.59
CA SER A 143 22.57 13.32 34.98
C SER A 143 21.13 13.82 35.03
N SER A 144 20.30 12.95 35.59
CA SER A 144 18.86 13.08 35.78
C SER A 144 18.48 14.24 36.71
N PRO A 145 17.25 14.78 36.64
CA PRO A 145 16.75 15.84 37.54
C PRO A 145 16.61 15.46 39.03
N LEU A 146 17.18 14.33 39.47
CA LEU A 146 17.00 13.76 40.81
C LEU A 146 18.05 14.23 41.84
N ASP A 147 19.18 14.80 41.41
CA ASP A 147 20.26 15.24 42.32
C ASP A 147 19.97 16.57 43.05
N ASN A 148 18.86 17.25 42.72
CA ASN A 148 18.51 18.54 43.33
C ASN A 148 17.62 18.43 44.59
N MET A 149 17.19 17.23 44.99
CA MET A 149 16.33 17.00 46.16
C MET A 149 17.10 16.56 47.41
N GLU A 150 18.31 16.02 47.24
CA GLU A 150 19.19 15.59 48.33
C GLU A 150 19.58 16.70 49.32
N PRO A 151 19.96 17.93 48.89
CA PRO A 151 20.33 18.99 49.82
C PRO A 151 19.13 19.56 50.61
N LEU A 152 17.89 19.33 50.15
CA LEU A 152 16.67 19.73 50.85
C LEU A 152 16.30 18.73 51.96
N LEU A 153 16.51 17.43 51.72
CA LEU A 153 16.28 16.37 52.71
C LEU A 153 17.31 16.41 53.85
N LEU A 154 18.56 16.75 53.55
CA LEU A 154 19.63 16.92 54.54
C LEU A 154 19.42 18.14 55.45
N LYS A 155 18.80 19.22 54.92
CA LYS A 155 18.39 20.39 55.71
C LYS A 155 17.18 20.13 56.61
N LEU A 156 16.31 19.18 56.25
CA LEU A 156 15.15 18.80 57.07
C LEU A 156 15.53 17.86 58.23
N SER A 157 16.48 16.93 58.00
CA SER A 157 16.97 16.04 59.07
C SER A 157 17.79 16.77 60.14
N GLN A 158 18.59 17.78 59.76
CA GLN A 158 19.30 18.64 60.72
C GLN A 158 18.37 19.51 61.57
N LYS A 159 17.20 19.88 61.03
CA LYS A 159 16.23 20.74 61.76
C LYS A 159 15.38 19.96 62.78
N MET A 160 15.24 18.64 62.63
CA MET A 160 14.51 17.79 63.59
C MET A 160 15.36 17.35 64.78
N ASN A 161 16.70 17.31 64.66
CA ASN A 161 17.58 16.91 65.76
C ASN A 161 18.00 18.04 66.72
N GLN A 162 17.66 19.31 66.42
CA GLN A 162 17.95 20.45 67.31
C GLN A 162 16.81 20.84 68.26
N LYS A 163 15.69 20.12 68.27
CA LYS A 163 14.51 20.45 69.10
C LYS A 163 14.25 19.47 70.26
N LYS A 164 15.20 18.59 70.57
CA LYS A 164 15.19 17.74 71.78
C LYS A 164 16.43 18.04 72.63
N PHE A 165 16.44 19.17 73.34
CA PHE A 165 17.25 19.43 74.55
C PHE A 165 17.00 20.88 74.97
N LYS A 166 15.88 21.12 75.66
CA LYS A 166 15.65 22.25 76.60
C LYS A 166 14.17 22.25 76.96
N GLU A 167 13.86 21.53 78.03
CA GLU A 167 12.77 21.80 78.98
C GLU A 167 12.74 20.59 79.91
N ASN A 168 13.25 20.76 81.12
CA ASN A 168 12.93 19.99 82.33
C ASN A 168 13.70 20.61 83.49
N ASN A 169 13.06 21.59 84.15
CA ASN A 169 13.27 21.93 85.56
C ASN A 169 12.21 22.95 85.98
N SER A 170 11.05 22.48 86.44
CA SER A 170 10.29 23.10 87.53
C SER A 170 9.09 22.23 87.95
N SER A 171 9.23 21.64 89.14
CA SER A 171 8.25 21.49 90.24
C SER A 171 6.85 20.89 90.05
N GLY A 172 6.56 19.90 90.91
CA GLY A 172 5.23 19.55 91.45
C GLY A 172 4.97 18.04 91.51
N ASN A 173 5.35 17.33 92.60
CA ASN A 173 4.50 16.82 93.72
C ASN A 173 3.38 15.84 93.29
N GLY A 174 3.14 14.66 93.90
CA GLY A 174 3.72 13.98 95.07
C GLY A 174 3.03 12.63 95.37
N GLU A 175 3.12 12.19 96.65
CA GLU A 175 2.52 11.00 97.33
C GLU A 175 3.39 9.71 97.42
N ILE A 176 3.50 8.94 98.53
CA ILE A 176 2.93 8.93 99.91
C ILE A 176 3.72 7.92 100.80
N THR A 177 3.74 8.13 102.13
CA THR A 177 4.05 7.20 103.29
C THR A 177 5.50 6.70 103.51
N LYS A 178 6.05 6.47 104.73
CA LYS A 178 5.50 6.09 106.05
C LYS A 178 6.56 6.20 107.19
N GLU A 179 6.08 6.52 108.41
CA GLU A 179 6.42 5.98 109.77
C GLU A 179 7.76 6.20 110.53
N LYS A 180 7.57 6.49 111.84
CA LYS A 180 8.39 6.24 113.08
C LYS A 180 9.62 7.15 113.33
N GLU A 181 9.99 7.56 114.55
CA GLU A 181 9.59 7.30 115.95
C GLU A 181 10.14 8.44 116.87
N GLU A 182 9.55 8.58 118.06
CA GLU A 182 10.03 9.04 119.41
C GLU A 182 11.49 9.59 119.56
N GLU A 183 11.87 10.51 120.47
CA GLU A 183 11.61 10.61 121.92
C GLU A 183 12.36 11.85 122.52
N GLY A 184 12.00 12.28 123.75
CA GLY A 184 12.86 13.00 124.73
C GLY A 184 12.71 14.53 124.83
N SER A 185 11.92 15.12 125.73
CA SER A 185 12.07 15.31 127.20
C SER A 185 13.27 16.17 127.64
N GLU A 186 13.01 17.33 128.25
CA GLU A 186 13.45 17.69 129.62
C GLU A 186 12.97 19.11 130.03
N MET A 187 12.10 19.14 131.03
CA MET A 187 11.84 20.27 131.91
C MET A 187 12.80 20.18 133.09
N ASN A 188 13.41 21.28 133.51
CA ASN A 188 14.00 21.40 134.84
C ASN A 188 13.29 22.50 135.62
N ASN A 189 12.67 22.05 136.71
CA ASN A 189 11.93 22.80 137.69
C ASN A 189 12.75 22.89 138.99
N GLU A 190 12.25 23.73 139.89
CA GLU A 190 12.50 23.78 141.33
C GLU A 190 13.72 24.55 141.86
N LYS A 191 13.41 25.65 142.56
CA LYS A 191 13.53 25.61 144.03
C LYS A 191 12.62 26.62 144.74
N ASN A 192 12.08 26.13 145.86
CA ASN A 192 11.59 26.82 147.05
C ASN A 192 10.09 27.14 147.13
N PHE A 193 9.35 26.08 147.48
CA PHE A 193 8.21 26.15 148.40
C PHE A 193 8.68 26.55 149.81
N GLU A 194 7.97 27.49 150.42
CA GLU A 194 7.42 27.42 151.80
C GLU A 194 7.21 28.84 152.36
N LYS A 195 5.98 29.35 152.21
CA LYS A 195 5.25 29.95 153.34
C LYS A 195 3.79 30.18 152.99
N MET A 196 2.97 29.66 153.90
CA MET A 196 1.53 29.63 153.90
C MET A 196 0.87 31.00 153.71
N ASN A 197 -0.36 30.94 153.18
CA ASN A 197 -1.44 31.89 153.40
C ASN A 197 -1.14 33.31 152.95
N ASN A 198 -1.39 33.57 151.66
CA ASN A 198 -2.03 34.76 151.09
C ASN A 198 -1.75 34.80 149.57
N LEU A 199 -2.48 33.99 148.77
CA LEU A 199 -2.44 34.13 147.31
C LEU A 199 -3.27 35.35 146.90
N SER A 200 -2.56 36.47 146.92
CA SER A 200 -2.91 37.75 146.34
C SER A 200 -3.30 37.62 144.86
N TYR A 201 -4.17 38.51 144.41
CA TYR A 201 -4.69 38.76 143.06
C TYR A 201 -3.75 38.46 141.87
N SER A 202 -2.42 38.49 142.08
CA SER A 202 -1.36 38.36 141.07
C SER A 202 -1.24 36.99 140.36
N GLN A 203 -1.53 35.84 140.99
CA GLN A 203 -1.44 34.53 140.30
C GLN A 203 -2.66 34.24 139.40
N MET A 204 -3.83 34.69 139.84
CA MET A 204 -5.05 34.65 139.02
C MET A 204 -4.90 35.58 137.80
N GLU A 205 -4.31 36.76 138.02
CA GLU A 205 -3.95 37.70 136.95
C GLU A 205 -2.96 37.08 135.95
N GLN A 206 -1.98 36.29 136.40
CA GLN A 206 -1.06 35.53 135.55
C GLN A 206 -1.79 34.49 134.67
N GLN A 207 -2.75 33.74 135.23
CA GLN A 207 -3.55 32.76 134.46
C GLN A 207 -4.44 33.45 133.43
N PHE A 208 -5.02 34.61 133.75
CA PHE A 208 -5.75 35.42 132.77
C PHE A 208 -4.83 35.96 131.67
N LEU A 209 -3.61 36.36 132.01
CA LEU A 209 -2.58 36.77 131.06
C LEU A 209 -2.18 35.64 130.11
N ASP A 210 -2.02 34.43 130.62
CA ASP A 210 -1.66 33.26 129.81
C ASP A 210 -2.84 32.80 128.95
N LEU A 211 -4.08 32.84 129.46
CA LEU A 211 -5.28 32.62 128.65
C LEU A 211 -5.42 33.67 127.54
N ALA A 212 -5.13 34.94 127.82
CA ALA A 212 -5.14 35.99 126.81
C ALA A 212 -4.05 35.78 125.75
N LYS A 213 -2.84 35.34 126.13
CA LYS A 213 -1.77 34.95 125.19
C LYS A 213 -2.14 33.74 124.34
N ILE A 214 -2.76 32.72 124.93
CA ILE A 214 -3.23 31.54 124.20
C ILE A 214 -4.38 31.92 123.27
N SER A 215 -5.31 32.77 123.71
CA SER A 215 -6.42 33.26 122.88
C SER A 215 -5.89 34.04 121.68
N THR A 216 -5.00 35.01 121.91
CA THR A 216 -4.38 35.80 120.83
C THR A 216 -3.53 34.95 119.90
N GLY A 217 -2.82 33.94 120.41
CA GLY A 217 -2.08 32.97 119.61
C GLY A 217 -3.00 32.08 118.75
N LYS A 218 -4.11 31.59 119.32
CA LYS A 218 -5.14 30.86 118.58
C LYS A 218 -5.77 31.73 117.50
N ASP A 219 -6.10 32.97 117.82
CA ASP A 219 -6.65 33.93 116.86
C ASP A 219 -5.65 34.21 115.73
N SER A 220 -4.35 34.32 116.02
CA SER A 220 -3.31 34.47 114.99
C SER A 220 -3.16 33.24 114.10
N ILE A 221 -3.29 32.02 114.64
CA ILE A 221 -3.25 30.77 113.86
C ILE A 221 -4.50 30.65 112.99
N ILE A 222 -5.67 30.95 113.56
CA ILE A 222 -6.95 30.96 112.82
C ILE A 222 -6.88 31.97 111.68
N GLU A 223 -6.32 33.15 111.91
CA GLU A 223 -6.15 34.16 110.87
C GLU A 223 -5.16 33.71 109.79
N SER A 224 -4.05 33.04 110.17
CA SER A 224 -3.12 32.43 109.21
C SER A 224 -3.79 31.35 108.35
N GLN A 225 -4.52 30.43 108.99
CA GLN A 225 -5.25 29.36 108.30
C GLN A 225 -6.37 29.91 107.42
N ARG A 226 -7.07 30.98 107.84
CA ARG A 226 -8.05 31.67 107.01
C ARG A 226 -7.41 32.30 105.79
N LYS A 227 -6.22 32.90 105.94
CA LYS A 227 -5.48 33.47 104.82
C LYS A 227 -5.01 32.39 103.84
N GLU A 228 -4.46 31.27 104.33
CA GLU A 228 -4.08 30.12 103.50
C GLU A 228 -5.29 29.49 102.79
N LEU A 229 -6.42 29.32 103.50
CA LEU A 229 -7.68 28.88 102.89
C LEU A 229 -8.18 29.85 101.83
N ALA A 230 -8.07 31.17 102.06
CA ALA A 230 -8.46 32.17 101.08
C ALA A 230 -7.54 32.15 99.85
N GLU A 231 -6.24 31.90 100.02
CA GLU A 231 -5.28 31.75 98.93
C GLU A 231 -5.51 30.43 98.14
N ALA A 232 -5.74 29.32 98.84
CA ALA A 232 -6.09 28.03 98.23
C ALA A 232 -7.43 28.11 97.47
N ASN A 233 -8.46 28.71 98.06
CA ASN A 233 -9.77 28.92 97.42
C ASN A 233 -9.68 29.85 96.21
N LYS A 234 -8.71 30.76 96.14
CA LYS A 234 -8.44 31.55 94.93
C LYS A 234 -7.71 30.75 93.86
N ARG A 235 -6.86 29.79 94.26
CA ARG A 235 -6.03 29.00 93.33
C ARG A 235 -6.79 27.85 92.67
N ILE A 236 -7.69 27.19 93.39
CA ILE A 236 -8.55 26.12 92.87
C ILE A 236 -9.27 26.51 91.56
N PRO A 237 -10.03 27.62 91.48
CA PRO A 237 -10.74 27.99 90.25
C PRO A 237 -9.81 28.46 89.12
N LEU A 238 -8.57 28.84 89.42
CA LEU A 238 -7.57 29.12 88.39
C LEU A 238 -7.08 27.81 87.76
N LEU A 239 -6.76 26.82 88.59
CA LEU A 239 -6.33 25.49 88.14
C LEU A 239 -7.45 24.74 87.43
N GLU A 240 -8.69 24.83 87.90
CA GLU A 240 -9.86 24.24 87.21
C GLU A 240 -10.04 24.84 85.81
N ARG A 241 -9.89 26.16 85.67
CA ARG A 241 -9.92 26.83 84.37
C ARG A 241 -8.78 26.37 83.47
N GLU A 242 -7.56 26.27 84.00
CA GLU A 242 -6.39 25.79 83.26
C GLU A 242 -6.56 24.34 82.80
N ILE A 243 -7.10 23.46 83.65
CA ILE A 243 -7.44 22.08 83.31
C ILE A 243 -8.49 22.05 82.20
N SER A 244 -9.54 22.88 82.28
CA SER A 244 -10.55 23.00 81.23
C SER A 244 -9.94 23.44 79.90
N GLU A 245 -9.08 24.46 79.91
CA GLU A 245 -8.40 24.95 78.70
C GLU A 245 -7.44 23.91 78.09
N LEU A 246 -6.74 23.15 78.94
CA LEU A 246 -5.86 22.07 78.48
C LEU A 246 -6.66 20.90 77.91
N ASN A 247 -7.79 20.55 78.50
CA ASN A 247 -8.69 19.53 77.95
C ASN A 247 -9.24 19.96 76.58
N ASP A 248 -9.69 21.20 76.42
CA ASP A 248 -10.14 21.72 75.12
C ASP A 248 -9.03 21.68 74.05
N LYS A 249 -7.77 21.97 74.45
CA LYS A 249 -6.61 21.87 73.55
C LYS A 249 -6.29 20.42 73.19
N LEU A 250 -6.39 19.52 74.15
CA LEU A 250 -6.18 18.08 73.96
C LEU A 250 -7.23 17.52 73.01
N GLU A 251 -8.51 17.87 73.19
CA GLU A 251 -9.61 17.45 72.32
C GLU A 251 -9.38 17.92 70.89
N LYS A 252 -9.05 19.20 70.69
CA LYS A 252 -8.71 19.75 69.36
C LYS A 252 -7.49 19.09 68.73
N ALA A 253 -6.49 18.69 69.53
CA ALA A 253 -5.33 17.97 69.00
C ALA A 253 -5.71 16.54 68.59
N ASN A 254 -6.58 15.88 69.35
CA ASN A 254 -7.06 14.53 69.07
C ASN A 254 -7.92 14.49 67.80
N GLU A 255 -8.80 15.48 67.61
CA GLU A 255 -9.55 15.67 66.36
C GLU A 255 -8.62 15.81 65.15
N LYS A 256 -7.58 16.64 65.25
CA LYS A 256 -6.57 16.78 64.17
C LYS A 256 -5.80 15.49 63.90
N CYS A 257 -5.44 14.73 64.93
CA CYS A 257 -4.80 13.43 64.76
C CYS A 257 -5.70 12.48 63.98
N LYS A 258 -7.00 12.45 64.31
CA LYS A 258 -7.98 11.64 63.60
C LYS A 258 -8.16 12.08 62.14
N ASP A 259 -8.15 13.38 61.87
CA ASP A 259 -8.19 13.90 60.50
C ASP A 259 -6.95 13.46 59.69
N TYR A 260 -5.76 13.50 60.29
CA TYR A 260 -4.53 13.03 59.65
C TYR A 260 -4.51 11.51 59.45
N GLU A 261 -5.09 10.72 60.36
CA GLU A 261 -5.25 9.27 60.16
C GLU A 261 -6.17 8.97 58.97
N ASN A 262 -7.30 9.67 58.86
CA ASN A 262 -8.20 9.53 57.72
C ASN A 262 -7.50 9.93 56.40
N GLU A 263 -6.73 11.03 56.40
CA GLU A 263 -5.95 11.47 55.23
C GLU A 263 -4.91 10.41 54.84
N LEU A 264 -4.24 9.80 55.82
CA LEU A 264 -3.26 8.75 55.58
C LEU A 264 -3.89 7.49 54.97
N ASP A 265 -5.10 7.11 55.40
CA ASP A 265 -5.80 5.97 54.83
C ASP A 265 -6.20 6.21 53.37
N VAL A 266 -6.64 7.44 53.02
CA VAL A 266 -6.86 7.83 51.62
C VAL A 266 -5.56 7.74 50.80
N PHE A 267 -4.42 8.15 51.36
CA PHE A 267 -3.14 8.03 50.66
C PHE A 267 -2.71 6.58 50.41
N LYS A 268 -3.04 5.65 51.32
CA LYS A 268 -2.80 4.22 51.09
C LYS A 268 -3.67 3.68 49.95
N GLU A 269 -4.96 4.01 49.93
CA GLU A 269 -5.85 3.62 48.83
C GLU A 269 -5.35 4.15 47.47
N ILE A 270 -4.87 5.40 47.43
CA ILE A 270 -4.27 5.98 46.23
C ILE A 270 -2.99 5.23 45.82
N ALA A 271 -2.15 4.83 46.77
CA ALA A 271 -0.93 4.08 46.49
C ALA A 271 -1.25 2.70 45.88
N ASP A 272 -2.23 1.99 46.42
CA ASP A 272 -2.68 0.69 45.89
C ASP A 272 -3.24 0.85 44.46
N LEU A 273 -4.05 1.88 44.22
CA LEU A 273 -4.55 2.21 42.87
C LEU A 273 -3.40 2.53 41.90
N GLN A 274 -2.37 3.24 42.38
CA GLN A 274 -1.21 3.58 41.56
C GLN A 274 -0.42 2.31 41.16
N GLU A 275 -0.29 1.34 42.06
CA GLU A 275 0.32 0.03 41.75
C GLU A 275 -0.49 -0.73 40.69
N ASP A 276 -1.81 -0.79 40.84
CA ASP A 276 -2.72 -1.39 39.85
C ASP A 276 -2.59 -0.76 38.45
N TYR A 277 -2.48 0.58 38.39
CA TYR A 277 -2.28 1.28 37.13
C TYR A 277 -0.89 1.03 36.55
N GLN A 278 0.14 0.92 37.38
CA GLN A 278 1.49 0.59 36.94
C GLN A 278 1.54 -0.80 36.30
N ASP A 279 0.84 -1.78 36.88
CA ASP A 279 0.75 -3.13 36.32
C ASP A 279 0.01 -3.17 34.99
N LYS A 280 -1.11 -2.44 34.88
CA LYS A 280 -1.82 -2.28 33.59
C LYS A 280 -0.93 -1.61 32.54
N LEU A 281 -0.15 -0.61 32.92
CA LEU A 281 0.76 0.09 32.03
C LEU A 281 1.88 -0.85 31.54
N ASN A 282 2.49 -1.61 32.44
CA ASN A 282 3.50 -2.62 32.12
C ASN A 282 2.93 -3.71 31.18
N PHE A 283 1.67 -4.12 31.37
CA PHE A 283 1.01 -5.08 30.49
C PHE A 283 0.80 -4.52 29.08
N ILE A 284 0.29 -3.28 28.96
CA ILE A 284 0.09 -2.61 27.68
C ILE A 284 1.42 -2.40 26.97
N GLU A 285 2.49 -2.04 27.69
CA GLU A 285 3.83 -1.89 27.12
C GLU A 285 4.38 -3.22 26.56
N LYS A 286 4.17 -4.34 27.27
CA LYS A 286 4.51 -5.68 26.76
C LYS A 286 3.72 -6.04 25.50
N MET A 287 2.43 -5.73 25.46
CA MET A 287 1.59 -5.95 24.28
C MET A 287 2.03 -5.07 23.09
N LEU A 288 2.36 -3.80 23.35
CA LEU A 288 2.85 -2.87 22.34
C LEU A 288 4.17 -3.35 21.74
N THR A 289 5.15 -3.69 22.58
CA THR A 289 6.46 -4.19 22.12
C THR A 289 6.36 -5.51 21.35
N SER A 290 5.40 -6.38 21.69
CA SER A 290 5.10 -7.59 20.91
C SER A 290 4.51 -7.26 19.54
N SER A 291 3.54 -6.34 19.49
CA SER A 291 2.93 -5.86 18.25
C SER A 291 3.95 -5.17 17.34
N GLU A 292 4.82 -4.32 17.90
CA GLU A 292 5.91 -3.68 17.16
C GLU A 292 6.88 -4.69 16.53
N LYS A 293 7.20 -5.79 17.24
CA LYS A 293 8.01 -6.87 16.68
C LYS A 293 7.31 -7.55 15.50
N GLN A 294 6.01 -7.79 15.60
CA GLN A 294 5.22 -8.36 14.50
C GLN A 294 5.17 -7.42 13.30
N ILE A 295 4.99 -6.11 13.53
CA ILE A 295 5.03 -5.09 12.48
C ILE A 295 6.37 -5.12 11.75
N ARG A 296 7.50 -5.13 12.46
CA ARG A 296 8.83 -5.23 11.83
C ARG A 296 8.99 -6.48 10.98
N VAL A 297 8.49 -7.63 11.44
CA VAL A 297 8.51 -8.86 10.64
C VAL A 297 7.65 -8.71 9.38
N LEU A 298 6.48 -8.11 9.47
CA LEU A 298 5.61 -7.86 8.30
C LEU A 298 6.23 -6.86 7.33
N GLU A 299 6.89 -5.81 7.82
CA GLU A 299 7.62 -4.84 6.98
C GLU A 299 8.73 -5.52 6.19
N THR A 300 9.55 -6.37 6.82
CA THR A 300 10.60 -7.12 6.10
C THR A 300 10.05 -8.11 5.07
N LYS A 301 8.88 -8.72 5.33
CA LYS A 301 8.21 -9.58 4.35
C LYS A 301 7.67 -8.76 3.18
N LEU A 302 7.05 -7.62 3.48
CA LEU A 302 6.54 -6.70 2.47
C LEU A 302 7.67 -6.21 1.55
N GLU A 303 8.82 -5.85 2.12
CA GLU A 303 10.00 -5.42 1.35
C GLU A 303 10.49 -6.51 0.38
N LYS A 304 10.55 -7.77 0.82
CA LYS A 304 10.91 -8.91 -0.04
C LYS A 304 9.93 -9.07 -1.20
N GLU A 305 8.63 -9.09 -0.91
CA GLU A 305 7.57 -9.21 -1.93
C GLU A 305 7.60 -8.03 -2.92
N THR A 306 7.89 -6.81 -2.45
CA THR A 306 8.04 -5.65 -3.34
C THR A 306 9.24 -5.79 -4.27
N ASN A 307 10.36 -6.31 -3.78
CA ASN A 307 11.57 -6.54 -4.58
C ASN A 307 11.33 -7.66 -5.62
N GLU A 308 10.67 -8.75 -5.24
CA GLU A 308 10.29 -9.83 -6.15
C GLU A 308 9.35 -9.34 -7.24
N LYS A 309 8.32 -8.57 -6.87
CA LYS A 309 7.41 -7.92 -7.83
C LYS A 309 8.16 -7.02 -8.82
N GLU A 310 9.15 -6.26 -8.36
CA GLU A 310 9.96 -5.41 -9.23
C GLU A 310 10.81 -6.24 -10.20
N MET A 311 11.38 -7.36 -9.73
CA MET A 311 12.12 -8.30 -10.58
C MET A 311 11.23 -8.91 -11.66
N PHE A 312 10.04 -9.39 -11.30
CA PHE A 312 9.08 -9.92 -12.28
C PHE A 312 8.62 -8.85 -13.27
N LYS A 313 8.43 -7.61 -12.83
CA LYS A 313 8.10 -6.50 -13.73
C LYS A 313 9.22 -6.27 -14.77
N LYS A 314 10.49 -6.24 -14.34
CA LYS A 314 11.63 -6.11 -15.26
C LYS A 314 11.71 -7.27 -16.25
N GLU A 315 11.39 -8.49 -15.84
CA GLU A 315 11.37 -9.66 -16.71
C GLU A 315 10.22 -9.63 -17.71
N LEU A 316 9.05 -9.15 -17.28
CA LEU A 316 7.91 -8.90 -18.15
C LEU A 316 8.24 -7.83 -19.21
N ASP A 317 8.88 -6.72 -18.81
CA ASP A 317 9.29 -5.66 -19.74
C ASP A 317 10.29 -6.18 -20.78
N LYS A 318 11.27 -7.01 -20.36
CA LYS A 318 12.21 -7.68 -21.30
C LYS A 318 11.48 -8.59 -22.29
N THR A 319 10.49 -9.35 -21.82
CA THR A 319 9.71 -10.25 -22.65
C THR A 319 8.83 -9.48 -23.62
N SER A 320 8.20 -8.41 -23.16
CA SER A 320 7.43 -7.47 -23.98
C SER A 320 8.28 -6.88 -25.11
N ASN A 321 9.51 -6.44 -24.82
CA ASN A 321 10.42 -5.92 -25.84
C ASN A 321 10.77 -6.98 -26.89
N LYS A 322 11.02 -8.23 -26.48
CA LYS A 322 11.24 -9.34 -27.43
C LYS A 322 10.02 -9.59 -28.32
N PHE A 323 8.80 -9.48 -27.77
CA PHE A 323 7.59 -9.57 -28.59
C PHE A 323 7.52 -8.45 -29.63
N THR A 324 7.84 -7.21 -29.26
CA THR A 324 7.88 -6.10 -30.22
C THR A 324 8.93 -6.29 -31.31
N GLU A 325 10.10 -6.85 -30.98
CA GLU A 325 11.13 -7.20 -31.96
C GLU A 325 10.65 -8.30 -32.92
N LEU A 326 9.99 -9.34 -32.40
CA LEU A 326 9.42 -10.41 -33.21
C LEU A 326 8.29 -9.90 -34.12
N GLU A 327 7.43 -9.00 -33.63
CA GLU A 327 6.40 -8.36 -34.45
C GLU A 327 7.01 -7.55 -35.59
N TYR A 328 8.07 -6.79 -35.31
CA TYR A 328 8.82 -6.08 -36.35
C TYR A 328 9.38 -7.04 -37.40
N LEU A 329 10.01 -8.14 -36.98
CA LEU A 329 10.56 -9.15 -37.89
C LEU A 329 9.48 -9.81 -38.74
N ILE A 330 8.34 -10.17 -38.14
CA ILE A 330 7.18 -10.75 -38.85
C ILE A 330 6.67 -9.78 -39.91
N ASN A 331 6.56 -8.49 -39.58
CA ASN A 331 6.12 -7.47 -40.51
C ASN A 331 7.11 -7.31 -41.68
N ASN A 332 8.41 -7.29 -41.41
CA ASN A 332 9.43 -7.20 -42.45
C ASN A 332 9.39 -8.43 -43.39
N LEU A 333 9.38 -9.65 -42.83
CA LEU A 333 9.29 -10.88 -43.62
C LEU A 333 7.99 -10.98 -44.43
N ASN A 334 6.87 -10.48 -43.88
CA ASN A 334 5.61 -10.42 -44.63
C ASN A 334 5.71 -9.44 -45.81
N GLY A 335 6.40 -8.31 -45.64
CA GLY A 335 6.69 -7.37 -46.72
C GLY A 335 7.54 -8.01 -47.82
N GLU A 336 8.68 -8.62 -47.47
CA GLU A 336 9.54 -9.33 -48.42
C GLU A 336 8.80 -10.45 -49.16
N ARG A 337 8.00 -11.24 -48.43
CA ARG A 337 7.14 -12.28 -49.04
C ARG A 337 6.14 -11.71 -50.03
N LEU A 338 5.59 -10.52 -49.77
CA LEU A 338 4.66 -9.86 -50.69
C LEU A 338 5.38 -9.44 -51.97
N CYS A 339 6.54 -8.80 -51.86
CA CYS A 339 7.36 -8.42 -53.02
C CYS A 339 7.74 -9.64 -53.87
N LEU A 340 8.24 -10.72 -53.24
CA LEU A 340 8.57 -11.96 -53.95
C LEU A 340 7.35 -12.60 -54.63
N LYS A 341 6.17 -12.51 -54.01
CA LYS A 341 4.93 -13.00 -54.62
C LYS A 341 4.54 -12.19 -55.86
N GLU A 342 4.72 -10.87 -55.81
CA GLU A 342 4.50 -9.99 -56.96
C GLU A 342 5.48 -10.28 -58.10
N GLU A 343 6.77 -10.44 -57.80
CA GLU A 343 7.79 -10.84 -58.79
C GLU A 343 7.49 -12.20 -59.41
N LEU A 344 7.09 -13.19 -58.61
CA LEU A 344 6.69 -14.50 -59.11
C LEU A 344 5.46 -14.42 -60.01
N ASN A 345 4.48 -13.60 -59.65
CA ASN A 345 3.29 -13.42 -60.48
C ASN A 345 3.63 -12.76 -61.82
N GLU A 346 4.52 -11.76 -61.81
CA GLU A 346 5.00 -11.09 -63.01
C GLU A 346 5.75 -12.05 -63.94
N THR A 347 6.67 -12.85 -63.40
CA THR A 347 7.39 -13.86 -64.19
C THR A 347 6.45 -14.94 -64.76
N CYS A 348 5.45 -15.38 -63.99
CA CYS A 348 4.41 -16.29 -64.48
C CYS A 348 3.57 -15.66 -65.61
N ASN A 349 3.22 -14.38 -65.51
CA ASN A 349 2.51 -13.66 -66.56
C ASN A 349 3.35 -13.56 -67.84
N GLN A 350 4.62 -13.19 -67.70
CA GLN A 350 5.56 -13.13 -68.82
C GLN A 350 5.75 -14.50 -69.50
N LEU A 351 5.86 -15.58 -68.71
CA LEU A 351 5.95 -16.93 -69.25
C LEU A 351 4.66 -17.32 -69.98
N THR A 352 3.50 -16.97 -69.43
CA THR A 352 2.20 -17.23 -70.06
C THR A 352 2.08 -16.50 -71.40
N ILE A 353 2.54 -15.25 -71.48
CA ILE A 353 2.59 -14.48 -72.73
C ILE A 353 3.50 -15.18 -73.74
N LYS A 354 4.73 -15.55 -73.36
CA LYS A 354 5.66 -16.26 -74.25
C LYS A 354 5.11 -17.59 -74.75
N CYS A 355 4.41 -18.36 -73.90
CA CYS A 355 3.75 -19.60 -74.33
C CYS A 355 2.65 -19.33 -75.36
N LYS A 356 1.87 -18.26 -75.21
CA LYS A 356 0.87 -17.85 -76.21
C LYS A 356 1.51 -17.45 -77.52
N GLU A 357 2.59 -16.66 -77.48
CA GLU A 357 3.36 -16.26 -78.67
C GLU A 357 3.95 -17.47 -79.40
N LEU A 358 4.53 -18.42 -78.66
CA LEU A 358 5.09 -19.65 -79.24
C LEU A 358 4.00 -20.50 -79.90
N ASN A 359 2.84 -20.65 -79.25
CA ASN A 359 1.72 -21.38 -79.83
C ASN A 359 1.22 -20.71 -81.11
N ALA A 360 1.06 -19.38 -81.12
CA ALA A 360 0.65 -18.63 -82.31
C ALA A 360 1.65 -18.80 -83.46
N LEU A 361 2.96 -18.73 -83.18
CA LEU A 361 4.00 -18.96 -84.19
C LEU A 361 3.99 -20.40 -84.72
N ASN A 362 3.71 -21.38 -83.86
CA ASN A 362 3.62 -22.77 -84.26
C ASN A 362 2.38 -23.05 -85.14
N GLU A 363 1.25 -22.39 -84.84
CA GLU A 363 0.06 -22.41 -85.69
C GLU A 363 0.35 -21.79 -87.07
N GLU A 364 1.01 -20.62 -87.11
CA GLU A 364 1.43 -19.96 -88.36
C GLU A 364 2.36 -20.86 -89.19
N LEU A 365 3.39 -21.44 -88.57
CA LEU A 365 4.32 -22.37 -89.22
C LEU A 365 3.60 -23.62 -89.76
N THR A 366 2.59 -24.11 -89.04
CA THR A 366 1.79 -25.27 -89.48
C THR A 366 0.97 -24.91 -90.72
N ILE A 367 0.36 -23.72 -90.75
CA ILE A 367 -0.40 -23.22 -91.91
C ILE A 367 0.52 -23.03 -93.12
N ASP A 368 1.71 -22.44 -92.93
CA ASP A 368 2.69 -22.25 -93.99
C ASP A 368 3.18 -23.57 -94.57
N ASN A 369 3.47 -24.56 -93.71
CA ASN A 369 3.88 -25.90 -94.16
C ASN A 369 2.77 -26.60 -94.95
N ILE A 370 1.52 -26.52 -94.50
CA ILE A 370 0.37 -27.06 -95.25
C ILE A 370 0.26 -26.38 -96.62
N SER A 371 0.35 -25.05 -96.66
CA SER A 371 0.28 -24.27 -97.90
C SER A 371 1.41 -24.62 -98.88
N LEU A 372 2.62 -24.86 -98.36
CA LEU A 372 3.76 -25.30 -99.16
C LEU A 372 3.54 -26.71 -99.72
N LEU A 373 3.11 -27.65 -98.88
CA LEU A 373 2.79 -29.03 -99.29
C LEU A 373 1.68 -29.06 -100.36
N GLU A 374 0.63 -28.24 -100.22
CA GLU A 374 -0.41 -28.11 -101.25
C GLU A 374 0.15 -27.58 -102.56
N ARG A 375 1.05 -26.60 -102.52
CA ARG A 375 1.73 -26.06 -103.70
C ARG A 375 2.59 -27.11 -104.38
N GLU A 376 3.39 -27.84 -103.62
CA GLU A 376 4.24 -28.93 -104.10
C GLU A 376 3.40 -30.06 -104.70
N HIS A 377 2.35 -30.50 -104.01
CA HIS A 377 1.43 -31.52 -104.51
C HIS A 377 0.77 -31.09 -105.83
N ASN A 378 0.33 -29.84 -105.93
CA ASN A 378 -0.22 -29.29 -107.18
C ASN A 378 0.82 -29.25 -108.32
N ALA A 379 2.08 -28.95 -108.01
CA ALA A 379 3.16 -28.97 -108.99
C ALA A 379 3.47 -30.40 -109.46
N ILE A 380 3.51 -31.36 -108.53
CA ILE A 380 3.68 -32.79 -108.82
C ILE A 380 2.54 -33.28 -109.71
N ALA A 381 1.28 -33.00 -109.36
CA ALA A 381 0.13 -33.39 -110.16
C ALA A 381 0.17 -32.84 -111.60
N LYS A 382 0.66 -31.60 -111.78
CA LYS A 382 0.89 -31.02 -113.12
C LYS A 382 1.99 -31.77 -113.88
N LEU A 383 3.10 -32.07 -113.21
CA LEU A 383 4.21 -32.84 -113.81
C LEU A 383 3.77 -34.26 -114.16
N GLU A 384 2.98 -34.93 -113.32
CA GLU A 384 2.40 -36.25 -113.59
C GLU A 384 1.48 -36.22 -114.82
N SER A 385 0.63 -35.21 -114.94
CA SER A 385 -0.23 -35.02 -116.12
C SER A 385 0.60 -34.83 -117.41
N ILE A 386 1.64 -33.99 -117.36
CA ILE A 386 2.58 -33.79 -118.48
C ILE A 386 3.29 -35.10 -118.82
N THR A 387 3.77 -35.82 -117.81
CA THR A 387 4.50 -37.09 -117.99
C THR A 387 3.60 -38.17 -118.59
N THR A 388 2.35 -38.28 -118.10
CA THR A 388 1.35 -39.21 -118.63
C THR A 388 1.00 -38.89 -120.07
N LYS A 389 0.86 -37.60 -120.41
CA LYS A 389 0.67 -37.16 -121.79
C LYS A 389 1.86 -37.54 -122.67
N HIS A 390 3.09 -37.23 -122.24
CA HIS A 390 4.30 -37.62 -122.96
C HIS A 390 4.42 -39.13 -123.14
N TYR A 391 4.04 -39.92 -122.13
CA TYR A 391 4.02 -41.38 -122.22
C TYR A 391 3.02 -41.88 -123.26
N ASN A 392 1.82 -41.30 -123.31
CA ASN A 392 0.83 -41.61 -124.35
C ASN A 392 1.30 -41.19 -125.74
N ASP A 393 1.90 -40.01 -125.88
CA ASP A 393 2.49 -39.54 -127.14
C ASP A 393 3.60 -40.48 -127.59
N TYR A 394 4.52 -40.85 -126.69
CA TYR A 394 5.57 -41.84 -126.95
C TYR A 394 4.99 -43.18 -127.40
N ARG A 395 3.95 -43.69 -126.72
CA ARG A 395 3.26 -44.93 -127.12
C ARG A 395 2.64 -44.81 -128.51
N ASN A 396 2.01 -43.68 -128.83
CA ASN A 396 1.46 -43.42 -130.16
C ASN A 396 2.55 -43.41 -131.22
N TYR A 397 3.68 -42.71 -130.97
CA TYR A 397 4.83 -42.74 -131.87
C TYR A 397 5.39 -44.15 -132.04
N ASN A 398 5.49 -44.93 -130.96
CA ASN A 398 5.98 -46.30 -131.02
C ASN A 398 5.02 -47.21 -131.83
N ASN A 399 3.71 -47.02 -131.70
CA ASN A 399 2.72 -47.72 -132.53
C ASN A 399 2.84 -47.33 -134.02
N ILE A 400 3.08 -46.05 -134.32
CA ILE A 400 3.32 -45.58 -135.69
C ILE A 400 4.61 -46.20 -136.25
N ILE A 401 5.70 -46.20 -135.47
CA ILE A 401 6.96 -46.85 -135.85
C ILE A 401 6.73 -48.34 -136.09
N GLN A 402 5.99 -49.03 -135.22
CA GLN A 402 5.67 -50.44 -135.41
C GLN A 402 4.86 -50.67 -136.68
N SER A 403 3.84 -49.86 -136.94
CA SER A 403 3.05 -49.94 -138.19
C SER A 403 3.90 -49.66 -139.43
N ASN A 404 4.82 -48.70 -139.37
CA ASN A 404 5.75 -48.44 -140.46
C ASN A 404 6.73 -49.61 -140.65
N ASN A 405 7.19 -50.25 -139.57
CA ASN A 405 8.02 -51.45 -139.64
C ASN A 405 7.27 -52.62 -140.28
N ASP A 406 6.00 -52.83 -139.90
CA ASP A 406 5.14 -53.87 -140.49
C ASP A 406 4.94 -53.61 -141.99
N GLN A 407 4.72 -52.35 -142.39
CA GLN A 407 4.65 -51.95 -143.80
C GLN A 407 5.97 -52.17 -144.55
N ILE A 408 7.11 -51.87 -143.92
CA ILE A 408 8.43 -52.16 -144.49
C ILE A 408 8.60 -53.66 -144.68
N GLU A 409 8.20 -54.49 -143.72
CA GLU A 409 8.28 -55.95 -143.83
C GLU A 409 7.39 -56.48 -144.98
N GLU A 410 6.21 -55.89 -145.18
CA GLU A 410 5.34 -56.20 -146.31
C GLU A 410 5.96 -55.78 -147.64
N LEU A 411 6.58 -54.59 -147.70
CA LEU A 411 7.35 -54.14 -148.86
C LEU A 411 8.54 -55.07 -149.13
N GLU A 412 9.28 -55.51 -148.11
CA GLU A 412 10.36 -56.49 -148.26
C GLU A 412 9.85 -57.82 -148.83
N LYS A 413 8.67 -58.30 -148.40
CA LYS A 413 8.03 -59.50 -148.96
C LYS A 413 7.65 -59.31 -150.44
N THR A 414 7.10 -58.16 -150.80
CA THR A 414 6.78 -57.87 -152.21
C THR A 414 8.03 -57.70 -153.07
N ILE A 415 9.10 -57.09 -152.56
CA ILE A 415 10.41 -57.04 -153.23
C ILE A 415 10.94 -58.45 -153.44
N LYS A 416 10.92 -59.32 -152.42
CA LYS A 416 11.36 -60.72 -152.55
C LYS A 416 10.51 -61.51 -153.57
N SER A 417 9.20 -61.24 -153.67
CA SER A 417 8.35 -61.89 -154.67
C SER A 417 8.61 -61.35 -156.09
N LEU A 418 8.90 -60.05 -156.22
CA LEU A 418 9.37 -59.43 -157.45
C LEU A 418 10.75 -59.95 -157.87
N GLU A 419 11.69 -60.10 -156.93
CA GLU A 419 12.99 -60.73 -157.15
C GLU A 419 12.80 -62.19 -157.60
N ALA A 420 11.92 -62.95 -156.96
CA ALA A 420 11.63 -64.33 -157.35
C ALA A 420 11.03 -64.41 -158.77
N THR A 421 10.11 -63.51 -159.12
CA THR A 421 9.54 -63.43 -160.48
C THR A 421 10.56 -62.96 -161.51
N LEU A 422 11.45 -62.04 -161.15
CA LEU A 422 12.56 -61.59 -162.00
C LEU A 422 13.59 -62.70 -162.21
N THR A 423 13.85 -63.50 -161.17
CA THR A 423 14.70 -64.71 -161.25
C THR A 423 14.06 -65.77 -162.13
N GLN A 424 12.75 -66.00 -162.01
CA GLN A 424 11.99 -66.88 -162.91
C GLN A 424 12.01 -66.38 -164.36
N LEU A 425 11.89 -65.07 -164.59
CA LEU A 425 12.01 -64.47 -165.92
C LEU A 425 13.43 -64.60 -166.48
N LEU A 426 14.46 -64.38 -165.65
CA LEU A 426 15.86 -64.62 -166.03
C LEU A 426 16.10 -66.09 -166.38
N GLN A 427 15.52 -67.02 -165.62
CA GLN A 427 15.62 -68.45 -165.88
C GLN A 427 14.85 -68.85 -167.13
N ALA A 428 13.66 -68.30 -167.37
CA ALA A 428 12.90 -68.48 -168.60
C ALA A 428 13.64 -67.87 -169.81
N ASN A 429 14.33 -66.75 -169.64
CA ASN A 429 15.13 -66.11 -170.68
C ASN A 429 16.42 -66.91 -170.98
N ASN A 430 17.03 -67.52 -169.96
CA ASN A 430 18.14 -68.45 -170.12
C ASN A 430 17.70 -69.77 -170.79
N ASP A 431 16.51 -70.27 -170.49
CA ASP A 431 15.94 -71.45 -171.15
C ASP A 431 15.52 -71.16 -172.60
N LEU A 432 15.05 -69.94 -172.89
CA LEU A 432 14.85 -69.45 -174.26
C LEU A 432 16.18 -69.34 -175.01
N SER A 433 17.24 -68.85 -174.35
CA SER A 433 18.58 -68.79 -174.92
C SER A 433 19.14 -70.20 -175.19
N ARG A 434 18.87 -71.19 -174.32
CA ARG A 434 19.23 -72.60 -174.57
C ARG A 434 18.40 -73.30 -175.65
N ARG A 435 17.18 -72.83 -175.93
CA ARG A 435 16.36 -73.31 -177.07
C ARG A 435 16.83 -72.78 -178.42
N LEU A 436 17.59 -71.69 -178.45
CA LEU A 436 18.28 -71.22 -179.66
C LEU A 436 19.48 -72.13 -180.00
N ASP A 437 20.18 -72.67 -179.00
CA ASP A 437 21.35 -73.54 -179.23
C ASP A 437 21.01 -74.99 -179.63
N PHE A 438 19.75 -75.44 -179.48
CA PHE A 438 19.35 -76.83 -179.76
C PHE A 438 18.66 -77.06 -181.12
N ASN A 439 18.44 -76.01 -181.92
CA ASN A 439 17.85 -76.10 -183.26
C ASN A 439 18.87 -76.03 -184.41
N GLU A 440 20.16 -76.16 -184.11
CA GLU A 440 21.26 -76.11 -185.10
C GLU A 440 21.72 -77.50 -185.62
N SER A 441 20.92 -78.56 -185.47
CA SER A 441 21.27 -79.87 -186.03
C SER A 441 20.09 -80.62 -186.66
N LEU A 442 19.65 -80.15 -187.83
CA LEU A 442 19.29 -80.96 -189.03
C LEU A 442 18.83 -80.05 -190.22
N ILE A 443 19.75 -79.81 -191.17
CA ILE A 443 19.57 -79.82 -192.66
C ILE A 443 18.42 -78.95 -193.24
N THR A 444 18.65 -77.70 -193.72
CA THR A 444 18.97 -77.20 -195.10
C THR A 444 18.01 -77.66 -196.23
N PRO A 445 17.60 -76.85 -197.23
CA PRO A 445 17.98 -75.48 -197.63
C PRO A 445 16.94 -74.38 -197.31
#